data_AF-A0AAU9E881-F1
#
_entry.id   AF-A0AAU9E881-F1
#
_cell.length_a   1.000
_cell.length_b   1.000
_cell.length_c   1.000
_cell.angle_alpha   90.00
_cell.angle_beta   90.00
_cell.angle_gamma   90.00
#
_symmetry.space_group_name_H-M   'P 1'
#
loop_
_entity.id
_entity.type
_entity.pdbx_description
1 polymer ?
#
loop_
_entity_poly.entity_id
_entity_poly.type
_entity_poly.pdbx_seq_one_letter_code
_entity_poly.pdbx_strand_id
1 'polypeptide(L)' 'MEHDLTVQDVAREANCHPNTVRRYEQRGLIEAMRDINGYRRFSRDQVERLKELLEMRVTTEQGEN' A
#
# COMPACT_ATOMS: atom_id res chain seq x y z
N MET A 1 5.98 1.30 -16.54
CA MET A 1 5.94 1.12 -15.08
C MET A 1 5.79 -0.37 -14.82
N GLU A 2 6.81 -0.98 -14.21
CA GLU A 2 6.83 -2.43 -13.94
C GLU A 2 6.02 -2.70 -12.66
N HIS A 3 4.96 -3.50 -12.78
CA HIS A 3 4.08 -3.87 -11.67
C HIS A 3 4.41 -5.31 -11.25
N ASP A 4 5.46 -5.46 -10.45
CA ASP A 4 5.93 -6.78 -10.02
C ASP A 4 5.60 -7.10 -8.54
N LEU A 5 5.21 -6.09 -7.76
CA LEU A 5 5.05 -6.25 -6.32
C LEU A 5 3.65 -6.79 -5.98
N THR A 6 3.61 -7.82 -5.14
CA THR A 6 2.34 -8.32 -4.60
C THR A 6 1.91 -7.51 -3.37
N VAL A 7 0.66 -7.67 -2.91
CA VAL A 7 0.19 -7.10 -1.64
C VAL A 7 1.15 -7.42 -0.47
N GLN A 8 1.76 -8.62 -0.46
CA GLN A 8 2.68 -9.02 0.60
C GLN A 8 4.02 -8.27 0.51
N ASP A 9 4.54 -8.06 -0.69
CA ASP A 9 5.80 -7.33 -0.90
C ASP A 9 5.63 -5.86 -0.52
N VAL A 10 4.52 -5.24 -0.96
CA VAL A 10 4.16 -3.87 -0.57
C VAL A 10 4.05 -3.75 0.95
N ALA A 11 3.37 -4.69 1.61
CA ALA A 11 3.21 -4.69 3.05
C ALA A 11 4.57 -4.76 3.77
N ARG A 12 5.48 -5.62 3.28
CA ARG A 12 6.83 -5.78 3.83
C ARG A 12 7.67 -4.51 3.61
N GLU A 13 7.66 -3.94 2.40
CA GLU A 13 8.43 -2.73 2.08
C GLU A 13 7.92 -1.48 2.82
N ALA A 14 6.61 -1.39 3.03
CA ALA A 14 5.97 -0.32 3.79
C ALA A 14 5.91 -0.58 5.29
N ASN A 15 6.49 -1.69 5.77
CA ASN A 15 6.48 -2.12 7.16
C ASN A 15 5.08 -2.08 7.81
N CYS A 16 4.08 -2.60 7.10
CA CYS A 16 2.69 -2.58 7.51
C CYS A 16 2.01 -3.94 7.32
N HIS A 17 0.79 -4.08 7.83
CA HIS A 17 0.02 -5.31 7.64
C HIS A 17 -0.60 -5.37 6.22
N PRO A 18 -0.67 -6.53 5.56
CA PRO A 18 -1.31 -6.68 4.24
C PRO A 18 -2.76 -6.16 4.19
N ASN A 19 -3.49 -6.23 5.31
CA ASN A 19 -4.84 -5.64 5.40
C ASN A 19 -4.82 -4.12 5.35
N THR A 20 -3.77 -3.47 5.83
CA THR A 20 -3.57 -2.04 5.68
C THR A 20 -3.44 -1.70 4.20
N VAL A 21 -2.59 -2.39 3.44
CA VAL A 21 -2.48 -2.21 1.98
C VAL A 21 -3.86 -2.33 1.31
N ARG A 22 -4.64 -3.38 1.61
CA ARG A 22 -6.00 -3.57 1.07
C ARG A 22 -6.96 -2.45 1.45
N ARG A 23 -6.87 -1.94 2.68
CA ARG A 23 -7.71 -0.82 3.14
C ARG A 23 -7.38 0.46 2.39
N TYR A 24 -6.11 0.73 2.13
CA TYR A 24 -5.69 1.89 1.34
C TYR A 24 -6.10 1.76 -0.13
N GLU A 25 -6.00 0.55 -0.69
CA GLU A 25 -6.50 0.25 -2.04
C GLU A 25 -8.01 0.46 -2.15
N GLN A 26 -8.80 -0.07 -1.21
CA GLN A 26 -10.26 0.13 -1.16
C GLN A 26 -10.66 1.60 -1.00
N ARG A 27 -9.81 2.42 -0.37
CA ARG A 27 -10.03 3.86 -0.22
C ARG A 27 -9.59 4.66 -1.46
N GLY A 28 -9.04 4.01 -2.48
CA GLY A 28 -8.53 4.66 -3.68
C GLY A 28 -7.26 5.50 -3.45
N LEU A 29 -6.54 5.23 -2.36
CA LEU A 29 -5.30 5.94 -2.02
C LEU A 29 -4.08 5.36 -2.73
N ILE A 30 -4.15 4.06 -3.03
CA ILE A 30 -3.21 3.34 -3.89
C ILE A 30 -4.00 2.52 -4.90
N GLU A 31 -3.44 2.30 -6.08
CA GLU A 31 -4.07 1.54 -7.15
C GLU A 31 -3.33 0.21 -7.38
N ALA A 32 -4.08 -0.89 -7.37
CA ALA A 32 -3.57 -2.19 -7.77
C ALA A 32 -3.86 -2.42 -9.25
N MET A 33 -2.82 -2.66 -10.04
CA MET A 33 -2.99 -3.15 -11.40
C MET A 33 -3.35 -4.63 -11.36
N ARG A 34 -4.38 -5.02 -12.10
CA ARG A 34 -4.67 -6.45 -12.31
C ARG A 34 -3.82 -6.95 -13.47
N ASP A 35 -2.96 -7.91 -13.19
CA ASP A 35 -2.22 -8.60 -14.24
C ASP A 35 -3.18 -9.48 -15.09
N ILE A 36 -2.71 -9.96 -16.25
CA ILE A 36 -3.46 -10.89 -17.11
C ILE A 36 -3.97 -12.13 -16.34
N ASN A 37 -3.26 -12.52 -15.29
CA ASN A 37 -3.61 -13.65 -14.42
C ASN A 37 -4.66 -13.30 -13.33
N GLY A 38 -5.16 -12.05 -13.28
CA GLY A 38 -6.13 -11.58 -12.30
C GLY A 38 -5.55 -11.26 -10.91
N TYR A 39 -4.24 -11.36 -10.73
CA TYR A 39 -3.56 -11.00 -9.49
C TYR A 39 -3.36 -9.49 -9.38
N ARG A 40 -3.43 -8.99 -8.13
CA ARG A 40 -3.11 -7.59 -7.81
C ARG A 40 -1.60 -7.40 -7.82
N ARG A 41 -1.13 -6.48 -8.64
CA ARG A 41 0.25 -6.05 -8.74
C ARG A 41 0.35 -4.55 -8.48
N PHE A 42 1.41 -4.17 -7.79
CA PHE A 42 1.71 -2.79 -7.46
C PHE A 42 3.05 -2.42 -8.06
N SER A 43 3.18 -1.15 -8.43
CA SER A 43 4.47 -0.57 -8.80
C SER A 43 5.15 -0.01 -7.57
N ARG A 44 6.45 0.28 -7.68
CA ARG A 44 7.23 0.92 -6.60
C ARG A 44 6.64 2.27 -6.17
N ASP A 45 6.11 3.03 -7.12
CA ASP A 45 5.43 4.31 -6.87
C ASP A 45 4.26 4.17 -5.87
N GLN A 46 3.45 3.11 -6.02
CA GLN A 46 2.35 2.81 -5.10
C GLN A 46 2.84 2.46 -3.68
N VAL A 47 4.02 1.83 -3.58
CA VAL A 47 4.64 1.52 -2.29
C VAL A 47 5.15 2.77 -1.61
N GLU A 48 5.84 3.65 -2.34
CA GLU A 48 6.30 4.93 -1.82
C GLU A 48 5.11 5.79 -1.36
N ARG A 49 4.07 5.85 -2.19
CA ARG A 49 2.82 6.53 -1.83
C ARG A 49 2.20 5.98 -0.55
N LEU A 50 2.16 4.66 -0.40
CA LEU A 50 1.65 4.03 0.82
C LEU A 50 2.49 4.41 2.04
N LYS A 51 3.83 4.46 1.91
CA LYS A 51 4.74 4.84 3.00
C LYS A 51 4.48 6.27 3.46
N GLU A 52 4.38 7.22 2.53
CA GLU A 52 4.07 8.61 2.85
C GLU A 52 2.74 8.73 3.62
N LEU A 53 1.71 8.01 3.18
CA LEU A 53 0.40 8.03 3.82
C LEU A 53 0.42 7.39 5.21
N LEU A 54 1.20 6.32 5.40
CA LEU A 54 1.38 5.69 6.71
C LEU A 54 2.10 6.63 7.68
N GLU A 55 3.15 7.32 7.23
CA GLU A 55 3.87 8.32 8.01
C GLU A 55 2.96 9.49 8.42
N MET A 56 2.13 9.98 7.50
CA MET A 56 1.13 11.02 7.77
C MET A 56 0.01 10.54 8.73
N ARG A 57 -0.33 9.25 8.71
CA ARG A 57 -1.31 8.69 9.65
C ARG A 57 -0.75 8.62 11.06
N VAL A 58 0.53 8.23 11.23
CA VAL A 58 1.17 8.19 12.55
C VAL A 58 1.11 9.57 13.21
N THR A 59 1.34 10.65 12.46
CA THR A 59 1.30 12.01 13.02
C THR A 59 -0.10 12.52 13.35
N THR A 60 -1.17 11.91 12.81
CA THR A 60 -2.56 12.32 13.07
C THR A 60 -3.24 11.51 14.19
N GLU A 61 -2.69 10.37 14.59
CA GLU A 61 -3.22 9.52 15.68
C GLU A 61 -2.32 9.50 16.93
N GLN A 62 -1.23 10.28 16.99
CA GLN A 62 -0.47 10.53 18.23
C GLN A 62 -1.22 11.55 19.11
N GLY A 63 -2.42 11.18 19.53
CA GLY A 63 -3.30 12.01 20.35
C GLY A 63 -4.24 11.23 21.26
N GLU A 64 -4.15 9.91 21.32
CA GLU A 64 -4.91 9.09 22.28
C GLU A 64 -4.06 7.92 22.79
N ASN A 65 -3.22 8.21 23.79
CA ASN A 65 -2.95 7.30 24.91
C ASN A 65 -2.46 8.07 26.13
#